data_AF-A0A533RB29-F1
#
_entry.id   AF-A0A533RB29-F1
#
_cell.length_a   1.000
_cell.length_b   1.000
_cell.length_c   1.000
_cell.angle_alpha   90.00
_cell.angle_beta   90.00
_cell.angle_gamma   90.00
#
_symmetry.space_group_name_H-M   'P 1'
#
loop_
_entity.id
_entity.type
_entity.pdbx_description
1 polymer ?
#
loop_
_entity_poly.entity_id
_entity_poly.type
_entity_poly.pdbx_seq_one_letter_code
_entity_poly.pdbx_strand_id
1 'polypeptide(L)'
;MDKCPVCKEMTKGKYWCKSCQTVFVCPNPRCEAPNHRRDAKICSRCGLLFEEYVASSKMYRECPKCKRKQGLSDPQCKYCRYWFNCPSCGHKVPSTSMLTCPRCATNLR
;
A
#
# COMPACT_ATOMS: atom_id res chain seq x y z
N MET A 1 -22.07 -15.16 -3.81
CA MET A 1 -20.98 -14.46 -4.52
C MET A 1 -21.38 -13.02 -4.66
N ASP A 2 -20.57 -12.08 -4.19
CA ASP A 2 -20.89 -10.66 -4.29
C ASP A 2 -20.59 -10.11 -5.69
N LYS A 3 -21.43 -9.20 -6.17
CA LYS A 3 -21.12 -8.42 -7.38
C LYS A 3 -20.02 -7.42 -7.10
N CYS A 4 -19.13 -7.22 -8.06
CA CYS A 4 -18.13 -6.17 -8.03
C CYS A 4 -18.85 -4.80 -7.94
N PRO A 5 -18.49 -3.92 -6.98
CA PRO A 5 -19.12 -2.60 -6.88
C PRO A 5 -18.82 -1.70 -8.08
N VAL A 6 -17.86 -2.10 -8.93
CA VAL A 6 -17.33 -1.29 -10.02
C VAL A 6 -17.82 -1.77 -11.38
N CYS A 7 -17.59 -3.04 -11.77
CA CYS A 7 -18.05 -3.59 -13.05
C CYS A 7 -19.33 -4.43 -12.95
N LYS A 8 -19.89 -4.61 -11.75
CA LYS A 8 -21.12 -5.40 -11.48
C LYS A 8 -21.03 -6.90 -11.79
N GLU A 9 -19.88 -7.41 -12.23
CA GLU A 9 -19.66 -8.83 -12.44
C GLU A 9 -19.55 -9.63 -11.13
N MET A 10 -19.81 -10.93 -11.19
CA MET A 10 -19.74 -11.85 -10.03
C MET A 10 -18.30 -12.28 -9.67
N THR A 11 -17.29 -11.74 -10.33
CA THR A 11 -15.86 -12.08 -10.17
C THR A 11 -15.15 -11.24 -9.09
N LYS A 12 -15.90 -10.76 -8.09
CA LYS A 12 -15.36 -9.98 -6.96
C LYS A 12 -14.53 -10.89 -6.05
N GLY A 13 -13.25 -10.56 -5.87
CA GLY A 13 -12.38 -11.17 -4.85
C GLY A 13 -12.55 -10.50 -3.48
N LYS A 14 -11.61 -10.73 -2.56
CA LYS A 14 -11.63 -10.11 -1.22
C LYS A 14 -11.28 -8.61 -1.25
N TYR A 15 -10.28 -8.23 -2.03
CA TYR A 15 -9.74 -6.86 -2.08
C TYR A 15 -9.86 -6.21 -3.47
N TRP A 16 -9.96 -7.03 -4.51
CA TRP A 16 -9.97 -6.60 -5.90
C TRP A 16 -10.84 -7.50 -6.77
N CYS A 17 -11.26 -7.03 -7.93
CA CYS A 17 -12.08 -7.78 -8.88
C CYS A 17 -11.23 -8.34 -10.03
N LYS A 18 -11.37 -9.63 -10.35
CA LYS A 18 -10.56 -10.28 -11.40
C LYS A 18 -10.82 -9.73 -12.80
N SER A 19 -12.06 -9.34 -13.10
CA SER A 19 -12.42 -8.83 -14.43
C SER A 19 -11.91 -7.41 -14.67
N CYS A 20 -12.31 -6.44 -13.84
CA CYS A 20 -11.90 -5.05 -14.03
C CYS A 20 -10.57 -4.67 -13.37
N GLN A 21 -9.90 -5.64 -12.74
CA GLN A 21 -8.64 -5.50 -12.02
C GLN A 21 -8.63 -4.41 -10.92
N THR A 22 -9.79 -3.87 -10.57
CA THR A 22 -9.91 -2.75 -9.65
C THR A 22 -9.76 -3.23 -8.21
N VAL A 23 -8.79 -2.66 -7.49
CA VAL A 23 -8.67 -2.80 -6.03
C VAL A 23 -9.64 -1.85 -5.37
N PHE A 24 -10.63 -2.35 -4.64
CA PHE A 24 -11.65 -1.55 -3.96
C PHE A 24 -11.38 -1.39 -2.46
N VAL A 25 -10.52 -2.24 -1.88
CA VAL A 25 -9.99 -2.08 -0.52
C VAL A 25 -8.50 -2.40 -0.55
N CYS A 26 -7.69 -1.58 0.10
CA CYS A 26 -6.25 -1.78 0.19
C CYS A 26 -5.94 -3.14 0.85
N PRO A 27 -5.22 -4.05 0.18
CA PRO A 27 -4.95 -5.40 0.69
C PRO A 27 -3.90 -5.44 1.81
N ASN A 28 -3.24 -4.31 2.12
CA ASN A 28 -2.35 -4.22 3.27
C ASN A 28 -3.20 -4.24 4.57
N PRO A 29 -3.07 -5.26 5.44
CA PRO A 29 -3.90 -5.41 6.65
C PRO A 29 -3.75 -4.26 7.64
N ARG A 30 -2.64 -3.51 7.60
CA ARG A 30 -2.44 -2.34 8.45
C ARG A 30 -3.09 -1.06 7.89
N CYS A 31 -3.60 -1.11 6.67
CA CYS A 31 -4.16 0.05 5.99
C CYS A 31 -5.66 -0.08 5.73
N GLU A 32 -6.08 -1.17 5.07
CA GLU A 32 -7.48 -1.53 4.75
C GLU A 32 -8.36 -0.38 4.23
N ALA A 33 -7.71 0.61 3.60
CA ALA A 33 -8.38 1.80 3.15
C ALA A 33 -9.33 1.47 2.01
N PRO A 34 -10.58 1.96 2.02
CA PRO A 34 -11.43 1.85 0.84
C PRO A 34 -10.80 2.63 -0.30
N ASN A 35 -10.90 2.09 -1.50
CA ASN A 35 -10.52 2.76 -2.73
C ASN A 35 -11.76 2.94 -3.60
N HIS A 36 -12.14 4.20 -3.76
CA HIS A 36 -13.31 4.60 -4.55
C HIS A 36 -12.95 4.91 -6.01
N ARG A 37 -11.66 4.90 -6.38
CA ARG A 37 -11.18 5.21 -7.73
C ARG A 37 -10.85 3.94 -8.49
N ARG A 38 -11.52 3.75 -9.65
CA ARG A 38 -11.35 2.59 -10.54
C ARG A 38 -9.94 2.50 -11.13
N ASP A 39 -9.35 3.65 -11.40
CA ASP A 39 -8.06 3.85 -12.07
C ASP A 39 -6.89 4.05 -11.11
N ALA A 40 -7.11 3.97 -9.80
CA ALA A 40 -6.04 4.13 -8.84
C ALA A 40 -4.99 3.03 -9.05
N LYS A 41 -3.77 3.44 -9.36
CA LYS A 41 -2.60 2.56 -9.44
C LYS A 41 -1.92 2.37 -8.08
N ILE A 42 -2.17 3.30 -7.16
CA ILE A 42 -1.50 3.39 -5.87
C ILE A 42 -2.53 3.68 -4.78
N CYS A 43 -2.35 3.06 -3.61
CA CYS A 43 -3.11 3.42 -2.42
C CYS A 43 -2.75 4.85 -1.98
N SER A 44 -3.70 5.78 -2.08
CA SER A 44 -3.55 7.19 -1.61
C SER A 44 -3.15 7.28 -0.15
N ARG A 45 -3.53 6.24 0.59
CA ARG A 45 -3.13 6.04 1.95
C ARG A 45 -1.68 5.49 1.98
N CYS A 46 -1.43 4.20 1.82
CA CYS A 46 -0.13 3.61 2.21
C CYS A 46 0.93 3.58 1.10
N GLY A 47 0.65 4.13 -0.07
CA GLY A 47 1.58 4.11 -1.21
C GLY A 47 1.78 2.71 -1.82
N LEU A 48 0.94 1.73 -1.46
CA LEU A 48 0.96 0.39 -2.05
C LEU A 48 0.64 0.47 -3.54
N LEU A 49 1.50 -0.09 -4.38
CA LEU A 49 1.28 -0.26 -5.81
C LEU A 49 0.27 -1.39 -6.04
N PHE A 50 -0.91 -1.04 -6.55
CA PHE A 50 -1.99 -1.99 -6.76
C PHE A 50 -1.73 -2.91 -7.95
N GLU A 51 -1.13 -2.39 -9.02
CA GLU A 51 -0.78 -3.16 -10.22
C GLU A 51 0.08 -4.39 -9.89
N GLU A 52 1.07 -4.18 -9.02
CA GLU A 52 1.98 -5.24 -8.56
C GLU A 52 1.30 -6.30 -7.71
N TYR A 53 0.38 -5.86 -6.86
CA TYR A 53 -0.42 -6.76 -6.04
C TYR A 53 -1.38 -7.57 -6.91
N VAL A 54 -2.02 -6.96 -7.90
CA VAL A 54 -2.92 -7.65 -8.83
C VAL A 54 -2.16 -8.67 -9.67
N ALA A 55 -0.98 -8.31 -10.19
CA ALA A 55 -0.20 -9.18 -11.07
C ALA A 55 0.50 -10.34 -10.34
N SER A 56 1.03 -10.11 -9.13
CA SER A 56 1.92 -11.06 -8.48
C SER A 56 1.62 -11.32 -7.00
N SER A 57 0.55 -10.71 -6.46
CA SER A 57 0.23 -10.69 -5.02
C SER A 57 1.35 -10.10 -4.14
N LYS A 58 2.37 -9.47 -4.73
CA LYS A 58 3.47 -8.85 -4.00
C LYS A 58 3.10 -7.42 -3.61
N MET A 59 3.40 -7.08 -2.35
CA MET A 59 3.11 -5.78 -1.77
C MET A 59 4.32 -4.86 -1.89
N TYR A 60 4.30 -4.00 -2.91
CA TYR A 60 5.38 -3.06 -3.22
C TYR A 60 4.95 -1.59 -3.10
N ARG A 61 5.93 -0.70 -2.97
CA ARG A 61 5.77 0.76 -2.93
C ARG A 61 7.00 1.45 -3.49
N GLU A 62 6.91 2.73 -3.76
CA GLU A 62 8.06 3.56 -4.15
C GLU A 62 8.82 4.09 -2.94
N CYS A 63 10.15 4.13 -3.04
CA CYS A 63 10.98 4.83 -2.08
C CYS A 63 10.75 6.35 -2.19
N PRO A 64 10.51 7.10 -1.09
CA PRO A 64 10.28 8.54 -1.16
C PRO A 64 11.52 9.30 -1.65
N LYS A 65 12.73 8.76 -1.40
CA LYS A 65 14.01 9.38 -1.79
C LYS A 65 14.39 9.09 -3.24
N CYS A 66 14.39 7.83 -3.68
CA CYS A 66 14.89 7.45 -5.01
C CYS A 66 13.82 6.96 -5.99
N LYS A 67 12.54 6.94 -5.56
CA LYS A 67 11.37 6.49 -6.35
C LYS A 67 11.41 5.04 -6.84
N ARG A 68 12.49 4.30 -6.56
CA ARG A 68 12.58 2.88 -6.90
C ARG A 68 11.62 2.05 -6.06
N LYS A 69 11.08 1.02 -6.70
CA LYS A 69 10.15 0.05 -6.12
C LYS A 69 10.83 -0.83 -5.08
N GLN A 70 10.18 -1.07 -3.96
CA GLN A 70 10.70 -1.87 -2.84
C GLN A 70 9.57 -2.48 -2.02
N GLY A 71 9.88 -3.50 -1.20
CA GLY A 71 8.89 -4.19 -0.38
C GLY A 71 8.29 -3.28 0.70
N LEU A 72 7.02 -3.52 1.04
CA LEU A 72 6.35 -2.83 2.16
C LEU A 72 6.94 -3.16 3.53
N SER A 73 7.55 -4.34 3.66
CA SER A 73 8.20 -4.80 4.90
C SER A 73 9.66 -4.35 5.01
N ASP A 74 10.26 -3.80 3.96
CA ASP A 74 11.66 -3.36 3.98
C ASP A 74 11.79 -2.02 4.75
N PRO A 75 12.46 -1.97 5.92
CA PRO A 75 12.64 -0.74 6.70
C PRO A 75 13.72 0.18 6.10
N GLN A 76 14.56 -0.36 5.21
CA GLN A 76 15.59 0.36 4.49
C GLN A 76 15.45 0.10 2.99
N CYS A 77 15.57 1.16 2.18
CA CYS A 77 15.61 1.01 0.74
C CYS A 77 16.86 0.28 0.28
N LYS A 78 16.69 -0.83 -0.44
CA LYS A 78 17.81 -1.63 -0.98
C LYS A 78 18.69 -0.86 -1.97
N TYR A 79 18.14 0.16 -2.63
CA TYR A 79 18.85 0.91 -3.68
C TYR A 79 19.60 2.13 -3.14
N CYS A 80 18.94 3.00 -2.38
CA CYS A 80 19.55 4.25 -1.90
C CYS A 80 19.88 4.24 -0.40
N ARG A 81 19.71 3.08 0.25
CA ARG A 81 19.95 2.86 1.69
C ARG A 81 19.18 3.80 2.63
N TYR A 82 18.16 4.49 2.10
CA TYR A 82 17.28 5.36 2.86
C TYR A 82 16.53 4.58 3.93
N TRP A 83 16.67 5.02 5.18
CA TRP A 83 15.88 4.53 6.30
C TRP A 83 14.56 5.26 6.38
N PHE A 84 13.49 4.51 6.56
CA PHE A 84 12.20 5.12 6.85
C PHE A 84 12.18 5.54 8.30
N ASN A 85 12.08 6.85 8.50
CA ASN A 85 12.07 7.47 9.81
C ASN A 85 10.74 8.19 10.01
N CYS A 86 10.33 8.30 11.27
CA CYS A 86 9.25 9.20 11.64
C CYS A 86 9.64 10.65 11.35
N PRO A 87 8.82 11.43 10.62
CA PRO A 87 9.14 12.81 10.30
C PRO A 87 9.19 13.72 11.54
N SER A 88 8.43 13.40 12.59
CA SER A 88 8.39 14.24 13.81
C SER A 88 9.49 13.95 14.82
N CYS A 89 9.83 12.68 15.05
CA CYS A 89 10.77 12.30 16.12
C CYS A 89 12.02 11.56 15.63
N GLY A 90 12.22 11.44 14.31
CA GLY A 90 13.41 10.83 13.71
C GLY A 90 13.59 9.32 13.99
N HIS A 91 12.66 8.68 14.71
CA HIS A 91 12.75 7.28 15.06
C HIS A 91 12.66 6.39 13.83
N LYS A 92 13.58 5.43 13.69
CA LYS A 92 13.58 4.42 12.63
C LYS A 92 12.33 3.55 12.78
N VAL A 93 11.42 3.60 11.81
CA VAL A 93 10.22 2.79 11.88
C VAL A 93 10.53 1.38 11.37
N PRO A 94 10.34 0.34 12.21
CA PRO A 94 10.76 -1.04 11.90
C PRO A 94 9.99 -1.65 10.73
N SER A 95 8.82 -1.09 10.42
CA SER A 95 8.15 -1.32 9.15
C SER A 95 7.37 -0.07 8.77
N THR A 96 7.40 0.23 7.49
CA THR A 96 6.68 1.35 6.88
C THR A 96 5.24 1.08 6.55
N SER A 97 4.80 -0.14 6.82
CA SER A 97 3.38 -0.44 6.93
C SER A 97 2.78 0.16 8.22
N MET A 98 3.60 0.66 9.15
CA MET A 98 3.13 1.41 10.30
C MET A 98 2.54 2.74 9.85
N LEU A 99 1.29 3.00 10.24
CA LEU A 99 0.63 4.28 10.04
C LEU A 99 1.00 5.30 11.13
N THR A 100 1.48 4.81 12.27
CA THR A 100 1.75 5.60 13.46
C THR A 100 3.14 5.27 13.98
N CYS A 101 3.90 6.29 14.37
CA CYS A 101 5.21 6.09 14.96
C CYS A 101 5.08 5.45 16.37
N PRO A 102 5.78 4.33 16.65
CA PRO A 102 5.70 3.66 17.95
C PRO A 102 6.31 4.49 19.10
N ARG A 103 7.16 5.47 18.79
CA ARG A 103 7.84 6.29 19.80
C ARG A 103 7.08 7.55 20.19
N CYS A 104 6.49 8.23 19.21
CA CYS A 104 5.93 9.57 19.40
C CYS A 104 4.49 9.72 18.89
N ALA A 105 3.82 8.60 18.58
CA ALA A 105 2.44 8.55 18.10
C ALA A 105 2.12 9.40 16.85
N THR A 106 3.15 9.94 16.20
CA THR A 106 3.02 10.76 15.00
C THR A 106 2.42 9.95 13.86
N ASN A 107 1.48 10.57 13.15
CA ASN A 107 0.95 10.02 11.91
C ASN A 107 2.04 10.06 10.82
N LEU A 108 2.40 8.89 10.31
CA LEU A 108 3.49 8.70 9.33
C LEU A 108 3.04 8.91 7.88
N ARG A 109 1.86 9.49 7.69
CA ARG A 109 1.24 9.74 6.40
C ARG A 109 0.99 11.22 6.22
#